data_AF-A0A935G123-F1
#
_entry.id   AF-A0A935G123-F1
#
_cell.length_a   1.000
_cell.length_b   1.000
_cell.length_c   1.000
_cell.angle_alpha   90.00
_cell.angle_beta   90.00
_cell.angle_gamma   90.00
#
_symmetry.space_group_name_H-M   'P 1'
#
loop_
_entity.id
_entity.type
_entity.pdbx_description
1 polymer ?
#
loop_
_entity_poly.entity_id
_entity_poly.type
_entity_poly.pdbx_seq_one_letter_code
_entity_poly.pdbx_strand_id
1 'polypeptide(L)'
;MTATTDQAKILAFAVFELRLLLAGHLGSNAVGEPSVRAAAHLAYALHNQALAVLEGRQFNPTEAIEAIAKVDQMFGENFVQQLSEISNREV
;
A
#
# COMPACT_ATOMS: atom_id res chain seq x y z
N MET A 1 18.08 23.91 0.19
CA MET A 1 17.35 23.32 -0.95
C MET A 1 16.07 22.74 -0.40
N THR A 2 14.93 23.41 -0.55
CA THR A 2 13.63 22.82 -0.20
C THR A 2 13.34 21.77 -1.26
N ALA A 3 13.44 20.48 -0.90
CA ALA A 3 12.91 19.44 -1.75
C ALA A 3 11.44 19.76 -1.99
N THR A 4 11.06 20.00 -3.25
CA THR A 4 9.66 20.19 -3.61
C THR A 4 8.98 18.85 -3.42
N THR A 5 8.36 18.64 -2.26
CA THR A 5 7.59 17.43 -1.99
C THR A 5 6.31 17.51 -2.81
N ASP A 6 6.20 16.70 -3.85
CA ASP A 6 4.99 16.59 -4.65
C ASP A 6 3.93 15.68 -3.99
N GLN A 7 2.73 15.64 -4.57
CA GLN A 7 1.64 14.82 -4.06
C GLN A 7 2.01 13.35 -3.91
N ALA A 8 2.83 12.81 -4.82
CA ALA A 8 3.20 11.39 -4.83
C ALA A 8 4.12 11.09 -3.66
N LYS A 9 5.09 11.96 -3.36
CA LYS A 9 5.96 11.84 -2.18
C LYS A 9 5.19 11.95 -0.87
N ILE A 10 4.18 12.83 -0.78
CA ILE A 10 3.33 12.92 0.42
C ILE A 10 2.56 11.61 0.65
N LEU A 11 1.92 11.08 -0.39
CA LEU A 11 1.14 9.84 -0.27
C LEU A 11 2.03 8.63 0.00
N ALA A 12 3.18 8.53 -0.68
CA ALA A 12 4.17 7.49 -0.44
C ALA A 12 4.71 7.53 1.00
N PHE A 13 4.99 8.73 1.53
CA PHE A 13 5.39 8.90 2.92
C PHE A 13 4.32 8.37 3.88
N ALA A 14 3.04 8.71 3.64
CA ALA A 14 1.94 8.20 4.47
C ALA A 14 1.86 6.67 4.47
N VAL A 15 1.97 6.03 3.30
CA VAL A 15 1.98 4.55 3.20
C VAL A 15 3.17 3.95 3.94
N PHE A 16 4.35 4.56 3.82
CA PHE A 16 5.56 4.11 4.51
C PHE A 16 5.40 4.18 6.04
N GLU A 17 4.89 5.30 6.56
CA GLU A 17 4.63 5.48 8.00
C GLU A 17 3.56 4.52 8.50
N LEU A 18 2.46 4.32 7.75
CA LEU A 18 1.43 3.34 8.12
C LEU A 18 2.00 1.93 8.25
N ARG A 19 2.94 1.53 7.38
CA ARG A 19 3.64 0.25 7.50
C ARG A 19 4.41 0.14 8.81
N LEU A 20 5.05 1.22 9.28
CA LEU A 20 5.78 1.21 10.55
C LEU A 20 4.83 1.13 11.73
N LEU A 21 3.79 1.96 11.75
CA LEU A 21 2.80 2.00 12.83
C LEU A 21 2.04 0.68 12.97
N LEU A 22 1.74 0.02 11.85
CA LEU A 22 0.97 -1.23 11.82
C LEU A 22 1.85 -2.50 11.89
N ALA A 23 3.17 -2.37 12.04
CA ALA A 23 4.09 -3.52 11.97
C ALA A 23 3.76 -4.63 12.99
N GLY A 24 3.19 -4.27 14.15
CA GLY A 24 2.77 -5.22 15.19
C GLY A 24 1.58 -6.11 14.80
N HIS A 25 0.87 -5.78 13.71
CA HIS A 25 -0.30 -6.53 13.23
C HIS A 25 0.03 -7.47 12.06
N LEU A 26 1.30 -7.60 11.69
CA LEU A 26 1.76 -8.46 10.60
C LEU A 26 1.94 -9.91 11.04
N GLY A 27 1.75 -10.83 10.08
CA GLY A 27 2.01 -12.25 10.26
C GLY A 27 0.78 -13.08 10.66
N SER A 28 0.92 -14.39 10.53
CA SER A 28 -0.17 -15.37 10.69
C SER A 28 -0.69 -15.46 12.13
N ASN A 29 0.17 -15.18 13.10
CA ASN A 29 -0.14 -15.27 14.53
C ASN A 29 -0.56 -13.93 15.15
N ALA A 30 -0.61 -12.85 14.35
CA ALA A 30 -1.01 -11.55 14.85
C ALA A 30 -2.48 -11.58 15.29
N VAL A 31 -2.70 -11.25 16.57
CA VAL A 31 -4.03 -11.13 17.16
C VAL A 31 -4.52 -9.69 16.94
N GLY A 32 -5.69 -9.54 16.33
CA GLY A 32 -6.27 -8.22 16.06
C GLY A 32 -7.52 -8.29 15.21
N GLU A 33 -8.22 -7.17 15.12
CA GLU A 33 -9.38 -7.04 14.24
C GLU A 33 -8.98 -7.33 12.77
N PRO A 34 -9.77 -8.12 12.02
CA PRO A 34 -9.44 -8.47 10.64
C PRO A 34 -9.15 -7.26 9.75
N SER A 35 -9.92 -6.18 9.91
CA SER A 35 -9.76 -4.91 9.18
C SER A 35 -8.39 -4.26 9.42
N VAL A 36 -7.94 -4.21 10.68
CA VAL A 36 -6.63 -3.67 11.07
C VAL A 36 -5.51 -4.54 10.50
N ARG A 37 -5.69 -5.87 10.50
CA ARG A 37 -4.73 -6.80 9.89
C ARG A 37 -4.65 -6.64 8.38
N ALA A 38 -5.79 -6.48 7.70
CA ALA A 38 -5.84 -6.21 6.26
C ALA A 38 -5.11 -4.90 5.93
N ALA A 39 -5.36 -3.83 6.69
CA ALA A 39 -4.66 -2.56 6.55
C ALA A 39 -3.13 -2.69 6.75
N ALA A 40 -2.70 -3.45 7.74
CA ALA A 40 -1.28 -3.71 8.00
C ALA A 40 -0.61 -4.42 6.81
N HIS A 41 -1.26 -5.46 6.27
CA HIS A 41 -0.73 -6.20 5.13
C HIS A 41 -0.79 -5.40 3.84
N LEU A 42 -1.78 -4.51 3.66
CA LEU A 42 -1.84 -3.58 2.53
C LEU A 42 -0.70 -2.55 2.59
N ALA A 43 -0.45 -1.94 3.74
CA ALA A 43 0.67 -1.02 3.93
C ALA A 43 2.01 -1.74 3.69
N TYR A 44 2.15 -2.97 4.19
CA TYR A 44 3.31 -3.81 3.91
C TYR A 44 3.41 -4.22 2.44
N ALA A 45 2.32 -4.49 1.73
CA ALA A 45 2.36 -4.83 0.31
C ALA A 45 2.94 -3.68 -0.53
N LEU A 46 2.63 -2.43 -0.17
CA LEU A 46 2.99 -1.25 -0.94
C LEU A 46 4.26 -0.53 -0.48
N HIS A 47 4.85 -0.88 0.67
CA HIS A 47 5.95 -0.11 1.27
C HIS A 47 7.20 0.00 0.38
N ASN A 48 7.53 -1.04 -0.41
CA ASN A 48 8.68 -0.99 -1.32
C ASN A 48 8.47 0.01 -2.45
N GLN A 49 7.24 0.09 -2.96
CA GLN A 49 6.88 1.04 -4.02
C GLN A 49 6.78 2.47 -3.48
N ALA A 50 6.25 2.62 -2.26
CA ALA A 50 6.30 3.89 -1.53
C ALA A 50 7.74 4.38 -1.32
N LEU A 51 8.63 3.49 -0.86
CA LEU A 51 10.05 3.82 -0.68
C LEU A 51 10.71 4.21 -2.01
N ALA A 52 10.40 3.52 -3.11
CA ALA A 52 10.90 3.88 -4.43
C ALA A 52 10.52 5.32 -4.81
N VAL A 53 9.26 5.73 -4.61
CA VAL A 53 8.80 7.11 -4.88
C VAL A 53 9.54 8.13 -4.00
N LEU A 54 9.72 7.83 -2.71
CA LEU A 54 10.42 8.73 -1.78
C LEU A 54 11.87 8.98 -2.20
N GLU A 55 12.56 7.91 -2.61
CA GLU A 55 13.95 7.92 -3.07
C GLU A 55 14.12 8.43 -4.51
N GLY A 56 13.03 8.75 -5.21
CA GLY A 56 13.07 9.16 -6.62
C GLY A 56 13.41 8.03 -7.59
N ARG A 57 13.23 6.78 -7.15
CA ARG A 57 13.29 5.58 -8.00
C ARG A 57 11.96 5.37 -8.73
N GLN A 58 11.97 4.45 -9.69
CA GLN A 58 10.79 4.12 -10.48
C GLN A 58 9.78 3.30 -9.65
N PHE A 59 8.53 3.76 -9.61
CA PHE A 59 7.39 2.99 -9.13
C PHE A 59 6.97 1.96 -10.18
N ASN A 60 6.68 0.72 -9.77
CA ASN A 60 6.23 -0.36 -10.63
C ASN A 60 4.73 -0.66 -10.38
N PRO A 61 3.82 -0.20 -11.26
CA PRO A 61 2.38 -0.42 -11.10
C PRO A 61 1.99 -1.89 -11.10
N THR A 62 2.62 -2.72 -11.94
CA THR A 62 2.31 -4.15 -12.04
C THR A 62 2.61 -4.85 -10.72
N GLU A 63 3.79 -4.61 -10.16
CA GLU A 63 4.19 -5.21 -8.88
C GLU A 63 3.31 -4.72 -7.72
N ALA A 64 2.92 -3.43 -7.73
CA ALA A 64 1.98 -2.89 -6.74
C ALA A 64 0.61 -3.60 -6.81
N ILE A 65 0.05 -3.76 -8.01
CA ILE A 65 -1.26 -4.41 -8.21
C ILE A 65 -1.20 -5.89 -7.81
N GLU A 66 -0.14 -6.61 -8.20
CA GLU A 66 0.06 -8.01 -7.79
C GLU A 66 0.20 -8.15 -6.27
N ALA A 67 0.84 -7.19 -5.60
CA ALA A 67 0.97 -7.19 -4.15
C ALA A 67 -0.38 -6.93 -3.46
N ILE A 68 -1.20 -6.01 -3.98
CA ILE A 68 -2.56 -5.77 -3.49
C ILE A 68 -3.42 -7.02 -3.67
N ALA A 69 -3.35 -7.70 -4.82
CA ALA A 69 -4.11 -8.91 -5.10
C ALA A 69 -3.84 -10.04 -4.09
N LYS A 70 -2.60 -10.15 -3.60
CA LYS A 70 -2.26 -11.11 -2.54
C LYS A 70 -2.94 -10.76 -1.21
N VAL A 71 -3.09 -9.48 -0.90
CA VAL A 71 -3.83 -9.03 0.30
C VAL A 71 -5.30 -9.35 0.16
N ASP A 72 -5.90 -9.08 -1.01
CA ASP A 72 -7.28 -9.47 -1.32
C ASP A 72 -7.50 -10.97 -1.08
N GLN A 73 -6.61 -11.82 -1.60
CA GLN A 73 -6.67 -13.26 -1.40
C GLN A 73 -6.54 -13.68 0.08
N MET A 74 -5.67 -13.02 0.85
CA MET A 74 -5.43 -13.37 2.25
C MET A 74 -6.59 -12.99 3.17
N PHE A 75 -7.31 -11.91 2.88
CA PHE A 75 -8.30 -11.33 3.78
C PHE A 75 -9.74 -11.35 3.23
N GLY A 76 -9.95 -11.77 1.97
CA GLY A 76 -11.25 -11.71 1.31
C GLY A 76 -11.67 -10.29 0.96
N GLU A 77 -10.69 -9.41 0.74
CA GLU A 77 -10.89 -8.01 0.34
C GLU A 77 -11.01 -7.88 -1.18
N ASN A 78 -11.39 -6.69 -1.66
CA ASN A 78 -11.60 -6.41 -3.09
C ASN A 78 -10.88 -5.14 -3.55
N PHE A 79 -9.70 -4.84 -3.00
CA PHE A 79 -8.96 -3.61 -3.26
C PHE A 79 -8.56 -3.48 -4.73
N VAL A 80 -8.12 -4.55 -5.40
CA VAL A 80 -7.77 -4.50 -6.83
C VAL A 80 -8.98 -4.15 -7.70
N GLN A 81 -10.13 -4.75 -7.41
CA GLN A 81 -11.36 -4.45 -8.13
C GLN A 81 -11.75 -2.98 -7.94
N GLN A 82 -11.76 -2.50 -6.70
CA GLN A 82 -12.08 -1.10 -6.40
C GLN A 82 -11.12 -0.12 -7.11
N LEU A 83 -9.83 -0.42 -7.11
CA LEU A 83 -8.82 0.38 -7.82
C LEU A 83 -9.12 0.43 -9.32
N SER A 84 -9.39 -0.73 -9.95
CA SER A 84 -9.71 -0.81 -11.37
C SER A 84 -10.97 -0.03 -11.72
N GLU A 85 -12.02 -0.13 -10.90
CA GLU A 85 -13.27 0.62 -11.10
C GLU A 85 -13.05 2.14 -11.04
N ILE A 86 -12.22 2.62 -10.11
CA ILE A 86 -11.90 4.05 -10.00
C ILE A 86 -11.12 4.51 -11.24
N SER A 87 -10.08 3.77 -11.64
CA SER A 87 -9.27 4.13 -12.81
C SER A 87 -10.07 4.15 -14.12
N ASN A 88 -11.07 3.27 -14.26
CA ASN A 88 -11.93 3.22 -15.45
C ASN A 88 -13.01 4.32 -15.48
N ARG A 89 -13.29 4.99 -14.36
CA ARG A 89 -14.24 6.12 -14.28
C ARG A 89 -13.63 7.45 -14.70
N GLU A 90 -12.30 7.54 -14.73
CA GLU A 90 -11.56 8.74 -15.12
C GLU A 90 -11.22 8.77 -16.63
N VAL A 91 -11.80 7.84 -17.41
CA VAL A 91 -11.70 7.76 -18.89
C VAL A 91 -13.00 8.18 -19.54
#